data_AF-A0A2K0T4S9-F1
#
_entry.id   AF-A0A2K0T4S9-F1
#
_cell.length_a   1.000
_cell.length_b   1.000
_cell.length_c   1.000
_cell.angle_alpha   90.00
_cell.angle_beta   90.00
_cell.angle_gamma   90.00
#
_symmetry.space_group_name_H-M   'P 1'
#
loop_
_entity.id
_entity.type
_entity.pdbx_description
1 polymer ?
#
loop_
_entity_poly.entity_id
_entity_poly.type
_entity_poly.pdbx_seq_one_letter_code
_entity_poly.pdbx_strand_id
1 'polypeptide(L)'
;MARHINLLATTTGSKVVSASKLERNYRYVRDKWTTAELTAQPSDLVRPARIQECPVQMECELAKSHTLMEDFPDLKGVVVAIELKVLRTHIMEHLRMPGHPNRVNPDRLRPIFMCFQEFYGFGDGKVSESTLGKVDEEKYRGLTRSSKVALPGDGDKEEVEKKWKMLAE
;
A
#
# COMPACT_ATOMS: atom_id res chain seq x y z
N MET A 1 11.04 5.04 7.28
CA MET A 1 10.47 3.69 7.13
C MET A 1 11.43 2.52 7.33
N ALA A 2 12.64 2.51 6.75
CA ALA A 2 13.54 1.34 6.82
C ALA A 2 13.72 0.73 8.24
N ARG A 3 13.89 1.58 9.27
CA ARG A 3 13.99 1.16 10.67
C ARG A 3 12.80 0.29 11.11
N HIS A 4 11.57 0.79 10.96
CA HIS A 4 10.36 0.08 11.35
C HIS A 4 10.23 -1.28 10.63
N ILE A 5 10.65 -1.35 9.36
CA ILE A 5 10.67 -2.59 8.58
C ILE A 5 11.69 -3.58 9.17
N ASN A 6 12.91 -3.12 9.47
CA ASN A 6 13.95 -3.96 10.07
C ASN A 6 13.58 -4.48 11.45
N LEU A 7 12.86 -3.70 12.26
CA LEU A 7 12.39 -4.16 13.57
C LEU A 7 11.39 -5.32 13.45
N LEU A 8 10.61 -5.34 12.37
CA LEU A 8 9.69 -6.44 12.03
C LEU A 8 10.35 -7.59 11.27
N ALA A 9 11.50 -7.36 10.64
CA ALA A 9 12.24 -8.40 9.96
C ALA A 9 12.56 -9.55 10.93
N THR A 10 12.54 -10.77 10.41
CA THR A 10 12.71 -12.02 11.18
C THR A 10 11.75 -12.14 12.39
N THR A 11 10.56 -11.55 12.31
CA THR A 11 9.48 -11.81 13.28
C THR A 11 8.40 -12.70 12.68
N THR A 12 7.66 -13.42 13.52
CA THR A 12 6.49 -14.19 13.10
C THR A 12 5.33 -14.05 14.07
N GLY A 13 4.10 -14.08 13.55
CA GLY A 13 2.88 -14.10 14.37
C GLY A 13 2.51 -15.49 14.88
N SER A 14 3.23 -16.54 14.48
CA SER A 14 3.02 -17.91 14.94
C SER A 14 3.68 -18.11 16.32
N LYS A 15 2.88 -18.42 17.35
CA LYS A 15 3.40 -18.70 18.71
C LYS A 15 4.38 -19.88 18.73
N VAL A 16 4.04 -20.94 17.99
CA VAL A 16 4.95 -22.06 17.73
C VAL A 16 5.74 -21.74 16.47
N VAL A 17 7.04 -21.48 16.64
CA VAL A 17 7.93 -21.15 15.53
C VAL A 17 8.43 -22.46 14.91
N SER A 18 8.20 -22.66 13.62
CA SER A 18 8.67 -23.85 12.89
C SER A 18 10.20 -23.96 12.88
N ALA A 19 10.76 -25.18 12.80
CA ALA A 19 12.21 -25.41 12.73
C ALA A 19 12.91 -24.55 11.65
N SER A 20 12.38 -24.53 10.42
CA SER A 20 12.91 -23.70 9.33
C SER A 20 12.92 -22.19 9.62
N LYS A 21 12.01 -21.70 10.48
CA LYS A 21 11.98 -20.28 10.88
C LYS A 21 13.04 -20.01 11.95
N LEU A 22 13.19 -20.92 12.92
CA LEU A 22 14.24 -20.84 13.94
C LEU A 22 15.64 -20.85 13.32
N GLU A 23 15.88 -21.72 12.33
CA GLU A 23 17.13 -21.77 11.57
C GLU A 23 17.46 -20.43 10.89
N ARG A 24 16.44 -19.69 10.44
CA ARG A 24 16.56 -18.35 9.86
C ARG A 24 16.47 -17.22 10.90
N ASN A 25 16.63 -17.53 12.19
CA ASN A 25 16.58 -16.60 13.32
C ASN A 25 15.24 -15.84 13.47
N TYR A 26 14.12 -16.44 13.03
CA TYR A 26 12.81 -15.84 13.27
C TYR A 26 12.37 -16.01 14.72
N ARG A 27 11.80 -14.96 15.30
CA ARG A 27 11.23 -14.97 16.66
C ARG A 27 9.74 -14.64 16.66
N TYR A 28 9.00 -15.17 17.65
CA TYR A 28 7.59 -14.82 17.82
C TYR A 28 7.44 -13.37 18.30
N VAL A 29 6.55 -12.62 17.66
CA VAL A 29 6.13 -11.28 18.10
C VAL A 29 4.62 -11.17 17.92
N ARG A 30 3.90 -11.00 19.04
CA ARG A 30 2.46 -10.71 19.03
C ARG A 30 2.19 -9.25 18.69
N ASP A 31 2.86 -8.36 19.42
CA ASP A 31 2.68 -6.92 19.30
C ASP A 31 3.64 -6.34 18.27
N LYS A 32 3.18 -6.32 17.02
CA LYS A 32 3.95 -5.76 15.91
C LYS A 32 3.96 -4.24 15.90
N TRP A 33 2.98 -3.57 16.53
CA TRP A 33 2.91 -2.12 16.54
C TRP A 33 4.03 -1.53 17.37
N THR A 34 4.13 -1.95 18.63
CA THR A 34 5.22 -1.51 19.51
C THR A 34 6.58 -2.00 19.01
N THR A 35 6.68 -3.24 18.53
CA THR A 35 7.95 -3.77 17.99
C THR A 35 8.43 -2.94 16.81
N ALA A 36 7.53 -2.55 15.91
CA ALA A 36 7.89 -1.76 14.74
C ALA A 36 8.06 -0.27 15.05
N GLU A 37 7.74 0.21 16.26
CA GLU A 37 7.64 1.64 16.57
C GLU A 37 6.65 2.36 15.63
N LEU A 38 5.49 1.74 15.39
CA LEU A 38 4.44 2.30 14.53
C LEU A 38 3.16 2.55 15.31
N THR A 39 2.46 3.62 14.93
CA THR A 39 1.19 4.00 15.55
C THR A 39 0.02 3.54 14.68
N ALA A 40 -0.86 2.75 15.27
CA ALA A 40 -2.08 2.31 14.63
C ALA A 40 -3.11 3.45 14.58
N GLN A 41 -3.80 3.60 13.45
CA GLN A 41 -4.95 4.48 13.31
C GLN A 41 -6.11 3.74 12.64
N PRO A 42 -7.38 4.09 12.94
CA PRO A 42 -8.52 3.43 12.30
C PRO A 42 -8.54 3.65 10.78
N SER A 43 -9.01 2.62 10.09
CA SER A 43 -9.42 2.68 8.69
C SER A 43 -10.87 3.15 8.59
N ASP A 44 -11.25 3.68 7.43
CA ASP A 44 -12.58 4.23 7.21
C ASP A 44 -13.59 3.17 6.76
N LEU A 45 -13.15 2.22 5.95
CA LEU A 45 -13.98 1.24 5.24
C LEU A 45 -13.66 -0.21 5.60
N VAL A 46 -12.51 -0.48 6.22
CA VAL A 46 -12.06 -1.85 6.56
C VAL A 46 -11.67 -2.00 8.03
N ARG A 47 -11.66 -3.24 8.53
CA ARG A 47 -11.27 -3.55 9.91
C ARG A 47 -9.76 -3.38 10.21
N PRO A 48 -8.81 -3.81 9.36
CA PRO A 48 -7.39 -3.65 9.66
C PRO A 48 -7.00 -2.19 9.85
N ALA A 49 -6.19 -1.89 10.86
CA ALA A 49 -5.73 -0.54 11.13
C ALA A 49 -4.70 -0.06 10.09
N ARG A 50 -4.74 1.24 9.81
CA ARG A 50 -3.74 1.98 9.05
C ARG A 50 -2.54 2.33 9.92
N ILE A 51 -1.43 2.67 9.28
CA ILE A 51 -0.19 3.12 9.94
C ILE A 51 -0.13 4.64 9.82
N GLN A 52 -0.04 5.34 10.94
CA GLN A 52 -0.03 6.81 10.96
C GLN A 52 1.21 7.40 10.27
N GLU A 53 2.36 6.75 10.43
CA GLU A 53 3.63 7.16 9.83
C GLU A 53 3.74 6.79 8.34
N CYS A 54 2.80 6.01 7.80
CA CYS A 54 2.86 5.56 6.42
C CYS A 54 2.32 6.64 5.48
N PRO A 55 3.13 7.15 4.53
CA PRO A 55 2.78 8.30 3.69
C PRO A 55 1.64 8.02 2.71
N VAL A 56 1.54 6.77 2.24
CA VAL A 56 0.53 6.31 1.27
C VAL A 56 0.10 4.91 1.69
N GLN A 57 -1.21 4.69 1.80
CA GLN A 57 -1.76 3.39 2.19
C GLN A 57 -3.14 3.17 1.57
N MET A 58 -3.47 1.90 1.32
CA MET A 58 -4.71 1.51 0.67
C MET A 58 -5.54 0.64 1.61
N GLU A 59 -6.83 0.95 1.67
CA GLU A 59 -7.83 0.08 2.27
C GLU A 59 -8.36 -0.86 1.19
N CYS A 60 -8.28 -2.16 1.44
CA CYS A 60 -8.60 -3.16 0.44
C CYS A 60 -9.50 -4.28 0.99
N GLU A 61 -10.31 -4.83 0.11
CA GLU A 61 -11.06 -6.07 0.30
C GLU A 61 -10.40 -7.22 -0.47
N LEU A 62 -10.41 -8.42 0.12
CA LEU A 62 -9.95 -9.63 -0.57
C LEU A 62 -10.92 -9.96 -1.71
N ALA A 63 -10.46 -9.88 -2.95
CA ALA A 63 -11.26 -10.26 -4.12
C ALA A 63 -11.09 -11.76 -4.40
N LYS A 64 -9.85 -12.25 -4.38
CA LYS A 64 -9.55 -13.65 -4.69
C LYS A 64 -8.22 -14.09 -4.09
N SER A 65 -8.11 -15.38 -3.79
CA SER A 65 -6.85 -16.05 -3.45
C SER A 65 -6.57 -17.11 -4.49
N HIS A 66 -5.33 -17.17 -4.97
CA HIS A 66 -4.88 -18.10 -5.99
C HIS A 66 -3.76 -18.97 -5.42
N THR A 67 -3.98 -20.27 -5.42
CA THR A 67 -2.94 -21.25 -5.14
C THR A 67 -1.91 -21.22 -6.25
N LEU A 68 -0.62 -21.27 -5.88
CA LEU A 68 0.50 -21.39 -6.81
C LEU A 68 1.17 -22.76 -6.67
N MET A 69 2.11 -23.06 -7.58
CA MET A 69 2.89 -24.31 -7.61
C MET A 69 2.03 -25.56 -7.84
N GLU A 70 1.00 -25.47 -8.69
CA GLU A 70 0.06 -26.57 -8.97
C GLU A 70 0.74 -27.82 -9.55
N ASP A 71 1.86 -27.64 -10.26
CA ASP A 71 2.70 -28.66 -10.86
C ASP A 71 3.69 -29.33 -9.88
N PHE A 72 3.82 -28.80 -8.66
CA PHE A 72 4.67 -29.35 -7.61
C PHE A 72 3.81 -29.76 -6.41
N PRO A 73 3.33 -31.01 -6.33
CA PRO A 73 2.38 -31.44 -5.30
C PRO A 73 2.81 -31.12 -3.86
N ASP A 74 4.09 -31.26 -3.54
CA ASP A 74 4.64 -31.02 -2.19
C ASP A 74 4.79 -29.52 -1.85
N LEU A 75 4.74 -28.64 -2.85
CA LEU A 75 4.88 -27.19 -2.69
C LEU A 75 3.58 -26.42 -3.00
N LYS A 76 2.56 -27.12 -3.50
CA LYS A 76 1.27 -26.54 -3.85
C LYS A 76 0.68 -25.78 -2.66
N GLY A 77 0.43 -24.48 -2.86
CA GLY A 77 -0.18 -23.61 -1.86
C GLY A 77 0.75 -23.19 -0.71
N VAL A 78 2.04 -23.52 -0.76
CA VAL A 78 3.04 -22.92 0.16
C VAL A 78 3.14 -21.40 -0.07
N VAL A 79 2.88 -20.96 -1.31
CA VAL A 79 2.74 -19.55 -1.68
C VAL A 79 1.36 -19.34 -2.33
N VAL A 80 0.75 -18.20 -2.03
CA VAL A 80 -0.53 -17.78 -2.62
C VAL A 80 -0.39 -16.38 -3.23
N ALA A 81 -1.03 -16.17 -4.37
CA ALA A 81 -1.24 -14.82 -4.91
C ALA A 81 -2.60 -14.30 -4.44
N ILE A 82 -2.61 -13.08 -3.90
CA ILE A 82 -3.81 -12.47 -3.32
C ILE A 82 -4.23 -11.29 -4.20
N GLU A 83 -5.42 -11.39 -4.77
CA GLU A 83 -6.07 -10.31 -5.50
C GLU A 83 -6.85 -9.43 -4.51
N LEU A 84 -6.57 -8.13 -4.53
CA LEU A 84 -7.17 -7.15 -3.66
C LEU A 84 -7.92 -6.10 -4.47
N LYS A 85 -9.13 -5.79 -4.02
CA LYS A 85 -9.89 -4.66 -4.51
C LYS A 85 -9.61 -3.44 -3.63
N VAL A 86 -9.03 -2.40 -4.20
CA VAL A 86 -8.79 -1.13 -3.51
C VAL A 86 -10.11 -0.38 -3.34
N LEU A 87 -10.46 -0.04 -2.10
CA LEU A 87 -11.64 0.74 -1.75
C LEU A 87 -11.31 2.23 -1.57
N ARG A 88 -10.22 2.53 -0.86
CA ARG A 88 -9.78 3.92 -0.61
C ARG A 88 -8.27 4.01 -0.53
N THR A 89 -7.71 5.07 -1.12
CA THR A 89 -6.29 5.40 -1.03
C THR A 89 -6.11 6.64 -0.18
N HIS A 90 -5.33 6.48 0.89
CA HIS A 90 -4.93 7.57 1.77
C HIS A 90 -3.54 8.06 1.41
N ILE A 91 -3.39 9.37 1.37
CA ILE A 91 -2.11 10.03 1.13
C ILE A 91 -1.97 11.22 2.06
N MET A 92 -0.76 11.41 2.61
CA MET A 92 -0.45 12.64 3.34
C MET A 92 -0.54 13.86 2.43
N GLU A 93 -1.17 14.92 2.89
CA GLU A 93 -1.54 16.06 2.03
C GLU A 93 -0.33 16.71 1.35
N HIS A 94 0.83 16.79 2.01
CA HIS A 94 2.04 17.35 1.41
C HIS A 94 2.59 16.55 0.21
N LEU A 95 2.17 15.29 0.06
CA LEU A 95 2.53 14.43 -1.07
C LEU A 95 1.50 14.46 -2.21
N ARG A 96 0.36 15.14 -2.02
CA ARG A 96 -0.60 15.35 -3.09
C ARG A 96 -0.06 16.38 -4.07
N MET A 97 -0.29 16.14 -5.36
CA MET A 97 0.14 17.06 -6.41
C MET A 97 -0.71 18.33 -6.36
N PRO A 98 -0.11 19.54 -6.31
CA PRO A 98 -0.85 20.79 -6.30
C PRO A 98 -1.84 20.87 -7.47
N GLY A 99 -3.06 21.36 -7.21
CA GLY A 99 -4.12 21.49 -8.21
C GLY A 99 -4.83 20.18 -8.59
N HIS A 100 -4.42 19.04 -8.03
CA HIS A 100 -5.00 17.74 -8.38
C HIS A 100 -5.56 16.99 -7.16
N PRO A 101 -6.88 16.72 -7.11
CA PRO A 101 -7.53 16.11 -5.94
C PRO A 101 -7.23 14.61 -5.81
N ASN A 102 -6.53 13.99 -6.75
CA ASN A 102 -6.34 12.54 -6.81
C ASN A 102 -4.98 12.13 -7.41
N ARG A 103 -3.97 13.01 -7.40
CA ARG A 103 -2.64 12.69 -7.93
C ARG A 103 -1.59 12.74 -6.83
N VAL A 104 -0.71 11.74 -6.84
CA VAL A 104 0.50 11.70 -6.00
C VAL A 104 1.57 12.54 -6.68
N ASN A 105 2.28 13.37 -5.92
CA ASN A 105 3.43 14.11 -6.41
C ASN A 105 4.68 13.19 -6.40
N PRO A 106 5.16 12.71 -7.56
CA PRO A 106 6.27 11.77 -7.62
C PRO A 106 7.60 12.42 -7.20
N ASP A 107 7.74 13.75 -7.34
CA ASP A 107 8.96 14.46 -6.97
C ASP A 107 9.07 14.64 -5.44
N ARG A 108 7.97 14.46 -4.70
CA ARG A 108 7.95 14.49 -3.23
C ARG A 108 7.89 13.10 -2.61
N LEU A 109 7.30 12.13 -3.30
CA LEU A 109 7.22 10.76 -2.82
C LEU A 109 8.62 10.12 -2.81
N ARG A 110 9.05 9.66 -1.63
CA ARG A 110 10.32 8.92 -1.46
C ARG A 110 10.02 7.50 -0.96
N PRO A 111 9.57 6.58 -1.82
CA PRO A 111 9.34 5.20 -1.46
C PRO A 111 10.67 4.46 -1.26
N ILE A 112 10.61 3.33 -0.55
CA ILE A 112 11.74 2.43 -0.35
C ILE A 112 11.50 1.17 -1.21
N PHE A 113 12.52 0.76 -1.94
CA PHE A 113 12.53 -0.47 -2.73
C PHE A 113 13.41 -1.50 -2.05
N MET A 114 12.93 -2.75 -1.92
CA MET A 114 13.78 -3.86 -1.53
C MET A 114 14.34 -4.53 -2.80
N CYS A 115 15.64 -4.44 -3.01
CA CYS A 115 16.34 -5.06 -4.14
C CYS A 115 17.43 -5.97 -3.59
N PHE A 116 17.36 -7.28 -3.89
CA PHE A 116 18.29 -8.29 -3.35
C PHE A 116 18.51 -8.19 -1.83
N GLN A 117 17.41 -8.03 -1.07
CA GLN A 117 17.40 -7.87 0.41
C GLN A 117 17.97 -6.56 0.96
N GLU A 118 18.40 -5.64 0.09
CA GLU A 118 18.87 -4.31 0.47
C GLU A 118 17.80 -3.24 0.21
N PHE A 119 17.80 -2.17 1.01
CA PHE A 119 16.87 -1.05 0.84
C PHE A 119 17.46 0.07 -0.01
N TYR A 120 16.76 0.41 -1.10
CA TYR A 120 17.07 1.51 -2.01
C TYR A 120 15.98 2.57 -1.99
N GLY A 121 16.30 3.78 -2.44
CA GLY A 121 15.35 4.88 -2.65
C GLY A 121 15.55 5.54 -4.02
N PHE A 122 14.70 6.51 -4.35
CA PHE A 122 14.90 7.33 -5.54
C PHE A 122 16.11 8.27 -5.37
N GLY A 123 16.85 8.45 -6.47
CA GLY A 123 17.74 9.60 -6.63
C GLY A 123 16.97 10.92 -6.75
N ASP A 124 17.68 12.00 -7.03
CA ASP A 124 17.05 13.32 -7.14
C ASP A 124 16.45 13.53 -8.53
N GLY A 125 15.14 13.75 -8.56
CA GLY A 125 14.39 14.15 -9.75
C GLY A 125 14.12 13.02 -10.75
N LYS A 126 13.55 13.43 -11.88
CA LYS A 126 13.18 12.53 -12.98
C LYS A 126 14.43 12.17 -13.78
N VAL A 127 14.54 10.89 -14.14
CA VAL A 127 15.59 10.43 -15.07
C VAL A 127 15.32 10.91 -16.50
N SER A 128 14.05 10.93 -16.90
CA SER A 128 13.61 11.39 -18.22
C SER A 128 12.11 11.72 -18.20
N GLU A 129 11.64 12.39 -19.24
CA GLU A 129 10.21 12.56 -19.50
C GLU A 129 9.58 11.25 -20.03
N SER A 130 8.31 11.03 -19.69
CA SER A 130 7.54 9.90 -20.20
C SER A 130 6.57 10.35 -21.29
N THR A 131 6.61 9.71 -22.45
CA THR A 131 5.58 9.91 -23.50
C THR A 131 4.18 9.57 -22.97
N LEU A 132 4.06 8.54 -22.13
CA LEU A 132 2.80 8.19 -21.46
C LEU A 132 2.32 9.29 -20.51
N GLY A 133 3.26 9.99 -19.84
CA GLY A 133 2.96 11.10 -18.93
C GLY A 133 2.31 12.32 -19.62
N LYS A 134 2.28 12.37 -20.96
CA LYS A 134 1.57 13.39 -21.72
C LYS A 134 0.07 13.11 -21.86
N VAL A 135 -0.36 11.88 -21.56
CA VAL A 135 -1.78 11.51 -21.59
C VAL A 135 -2.43 11.94 -20.28
N ASP A 136 -3.53 12.68 -20.37
CA ASP A 136 -4.32 13.02 -19.18
C ASP A 136 -4.88 11.75 -18.52
N GLU A 137 -4.48 11.51 -17.27
CA GLU A 137 -4.80 10.31 -16.50
C GLU A 137 -6.32 10.08 -16.35
N GLU A 138 -7.13 11.14 -16.37
CA GLU A 138 -8.59 11.02 -16.25
C GLU A 138 -9.21 10.22 -17.42
N LYS A 139 -8.52 10.12 -18.57
CA LYS A 139 -8.95 9.28 -19.70
C LYS A 139 -8.93 7.78 -19.38
N TYR A 140 -8.15 7.35 -18.38
CA TYR A 140 -8.10 5.94 -17.95
C TYR A 140 -9.13 5.61 -16.87
N ARG A 141 -9.82 6.60 -16.29
CA ARG A 141 -10.73 6.42 -15.15
C ARG A 141 -11.91 5.50 -15.45
N GLY A 142 -12.36 5.45 -16.70
CA GLY A 142 -13.47 4.58 -17.11
C GLY A 142 -13.21 3.08 -16.88
N LEU A 143 -11.95 2.67 -16.81
CA LEU A 143 -11.56 1.27 -16.58
C LEU A 143 -11.48 0.89 -15.09
N THR A 144 -11.50 1.88 -14.19
CA THR A 144 -11.26 1.65 -12.75
C THR A 144 -12.53 1.70 -11.91
N ARG A 145 -13.69 2.02 -12.51
CA ARG A 145 -14.99 2.11 -11.82
C ARG A 145 -16.05 1.27 -12.53
N SER A 146 -16.96 0.71 -11.73
CA SER A 146 -18.14 0.03 -12.26
C SER A 146 -19.20 1.07 -12.62
N SER A 147 -19.70 1.02 -13.85
CA SER A 147 -20.86 1.82 -14.27
C SER A 147 -22.20 1.26 -13.78
N LYS A 148 -22.20 0.05 -13.19
CA LYS A 148 -23.41 -0.65 -12.73
C LYS A 148 -23.63 -0.53 -11.22
N VAL A 149 -22.56 -0.44 -10.45
CA VAL A 149 -22.61 -0.45 -8.98
C VAL A 149 -21.59 0.55 -8.46
N ALA A 150 -22.05 1.54 -7.70
CA ALA A 150 -21.18 2.43 -6.95
C ALA A 150 -20.51 1.67 -5.81
N LEU A 151 -19.21 1.88 -5.64
CA LEU A 151 -18.40 1.21 -4.62
C LEU A 151 -18.00 2.20 -3.52
N PRO A 152 -17.75 1.72 -2.28
CA PRO A 152 -17.15 2.54 -1.25
C PRO A 152 -15.86 3.20 -1.74
N GLY A 153 -15.74 4.51 -1.54
CA GLY A 153 -14.61 5.32 -2.02
C GLY A 153 -14.76 5.95 -3.40
N ASP A 154 -15.80 5.60 -4.17
CA ASP A 154 -16.02 6.19 -5.50
C ASP A 154 -16.32 7.70 -5.47
N GLY A 155 -16.75 8.25 -4.33
CA GLY A 155 -17.01 9.68 -4.13
C GLY A 155 -15.83 10.50 -3.59
N ASP A 156 -14.70 9.87 -3.27
CA ASP A 156 -13.63 10.52 -2.50
C ASP A 156 -13.01 11.72 -3.23
N LYS A 157 -12.96 11.67 -4.57
CA LYS A 157 -12.43 12.80 -5.36
C LYS A 157 -13.34 14.01 -5.22
N GLU A 158 -14.64 13.80 -5.41
CA GLU A 158 -15.67 14.82 -5.37
C GLU A 158 -15.75 15.46 -3.97
N GLU A 159 -15.56 14.66 -2.92
CA GLU A 159 -15.44 15.12 -1.54
C GLU A 159 -14.22 16.03 -1.33
N VAL A 160 -13.04 15.64 -1.84
CA VAL A 160 -11.81 16.45 -1.76
C VAL A 160 -11.95 17.75 -2.53
N GLU A 161 -12.49 17.70 -3.74
CA GLU A 161 -12.74 18.90 -4.56
C GLU A 161 -13.69 19.87 -3.86
N LYS A 162 -14.78 19.37 -3.27
CA LYS A 162 -15.70 20.19 -2.48
C LYS A 162 -15.01 20.85 -1.29
N LYS A 163 -14.18 20.09 -0.56
CA LYS A 163 -13.39 20.62 0.56
C LYS A 163 -12.45 21.74 0.13
N TRP A 164 -11.75 21.58 -0.99
CA TRP A 164 -10.83 22.60 -1.51
C TRP A 164 -11.53 23.86 -1.97
N LYS A 165 -12.71 23.75 -2.60
CA LYS A 165 -13.53 24.92 -2.95
C LYS A 165 -13.91 25.73 -1.71
N MET A 166 -14.37 25.08 -0.65
CA MET A 166 -14.72 25.76 0.61
C MET A 166 -13.53 26.42 1.32
N LEU A 167 -12.30 25.96 1.10
CA LEU A 167 -11.09 26.55 1.67
C LEU A 167 -10.55 27.75 0.87
N ALA A 168 -11.02 27.91 -0.37
CA ALA A 168 -10.62 28.99 -1.26
C ALA A 168 -11.60 30.19 -1.22
N GLU A 169 -12.74 30.04 -0.54
CA GLU A 169 -13.74 31.08 -0.23
C GLU A 169 -13.42 31.74 1.12
#